data_AF-A0A2N1UM55-F1
#
_entry.id   AF-A0A2N1UM55-F1
#
_cell.length_a   1.000
_cell.length_b   1.000
_cell.length_c   1.000
_cell.angle_alpha   90.00
_cell.angle_beta   90.00
_cell.angle_gamma   90.00
#
_symmetry.space_group_name_H-M   'P 1'
#
loop_
_entity.id
_entity.type
_entity.pdbx_description
1 polymer ?
#
loop_
_entity_poly.entity_id
_entity_poly.type
_entity_poly.pdbx_seq_one_letter_code
_entity_poly.pdbx_strand_id
1 'polypeptide(L)'
;MWVYDGLASSSQDKLKLYINGTLCTLNFNGYSVVSQLALTTANVNIGSYDDGKGAFLNGSVDEIGFWTYTLSTTQITELYNNGNGLTCISPCSNFPTEFNSGPVLYFKLDDPGFIMINSSLNNTITQGKIGNARSFNSSKHDYITFGDISEFHNSTKLTISAWVKLPNDTRTQAFITKWKVGIAAGFWTDFI
;
A
#
# COMPACT_ATOMS: atom_id res chain seq x y z
N MET A 1 -6.32 -0.51 -4.14
CA MET A 1 -6.24 -1.63 -3.16
C MET A 1 -5.72 -2.86 -3.88
N TRP A 2 -4.73 -3.54 -3.30
CA TRP A 2 -4.18 -4.80 -3.81
C TRP A 2 -4.60 -5.94 -2.91
N VAL A 3 -5.07 -7.04 -3.49
CA VAL A 3 -5.39 -8.28 -2.80
C VAL A 3 -4.50 -9.38 -3.37
N TYR A 4 -3.71 -10.00 -2.51
CA TYR A 4 -2.82 -11.10 -2.83
C TYR A 4 -3.27 -12.39 -2.12
N ASP A 5 -3.50 -13.45 -2.91
CA ASP A 5 -3.76 -14.82 -2.47
C ASP A 5 -2.80 -15.78 -3.18
N GLY A 6 -1.60 -15.99 -2.64
CA GLY A 6 -0.58 -16.86 -3.21
C GLY A 6 -1.00 -18.33 -3.35
N LEU A 7 -2.07 -18.76 -2.68
CA LEU A 7 -2.61 -20.12 -2.76
C LEU A 7 -3.56 -20.30 -3.96
N ALA A 8 -3.93 -19.23 -4.66
CA ALA A 8 -4.78 -19.31 -5.83
C ALA A 8 -4.07 -19.95 -7.04
N SER A 9 -4.85 -20.47 -7.98
CA SER A 9 -4.37 -21.31 -9.07
C SER A 9 -3.66 -20.57 -10.20
N SER A 10 -4.03 -19.32 -10.48
CA SER A 10 -3.48 -18.51 -11.58
C SER A 10 -2.94 -17.17 -11.08
N SER A 11 -2.05 -16.52 -11.85
CA SER A 11 -1.57 -15.16 -11.52
C SER A 11 -2.71 -14.15 -11.38
N GLN A 12 -3.75 -14.27 -12.22
CA GLN A 12 -4.95 -13.43 -12.19
C GLN A 12 -5.78 -13.62 -10.92
N ASP A 13 -5.79 -14.83 -10.37
CA ASP A 13 -6.48 -15.11 -9.11
C ASP A 13 -5.61 -14.75 -7.89
N LYS A 14 -4.28 -14.85 -8.04
CA LYS A 14 -3.31 -14.56 -6.99
C LYS A 14 -3.16 -13.07 -6.71
N LEU A 15 -3.18 -12.20 -7.71
CA LEU A 15 -3.06 -10.74 -7.50
C LEU A 15 -4.20 -10.01 -8.17
N LYS A 16 -4.94 -9.22 -7.38
CA LYS A 16 -6.05 -8.38 -7.84
C LYS A 16 -5.82 -6.94 -7.44
N LEU A 17 -6.13 -6.02 -8.34
CA LEU A 17 -6.16 -4.58 -8.07
C LEU A 17 -7.60 -4.12 -8.12
N TYR A 18 -8.02 -3.38 -7.09
CA TYR A 18 -9.29 -2.69 -7.05
C TYR A 18 -9.04 -1.18 -6.98
N ILE A 19 -9.66 -0.43 -7.90
CA ILE A 19 -9.69 1.03 -7.89
C ILE A 19 -11.11 1.46 -7.61
N ASN A 20 -11.30 2.26 -6.56
CA ASN A 20 -12.62 2.74 -6.14
C ASN A 20 -13.66 1.61 -6.01
N GLY A 21 -13.27 0.51 -5.37
CA GLY A 21 -14.12 -0.68 -5.19
C GLY A 21 -14.30 -1.57 -6.42
N THR A 22 -13.83 -1.15 -7.60
CA THR A 22 -14.00 -1.89 -8.87
C THR A 22 -12.75 -2.70 -9.21
N LEU A 23 -12.93 -3.98 -9.55
CA LEU A 23 -11.84 -4.86 -9.98
C LEU A 23 -11.25 -4.39 -11.32
N CYS A 24 -9.93 -4.26 -11.37
CA CYS A 24 -9.18 -3.95 -12.58
C CYS A 24 -8.65 -5.23 -13.23
N THR A 25 -8.62 -5.24 -14.57
CA THR A 25 -7.90 -6.26 -15.34
C THR A 25 -6.41 -5.98 -15.28
N LEU A 26 -5.63 -6.94 -14.79
CA LEU A 26 -4.17 -6.87 -14.77
C LEU A 26 -3.59 -7.62 -15.96
N ASN A 27 -2.56 -7.03 -16.58
CA ASN A 27 -1.71 -7.70 -17.55
C ASN A 27 -0.35 -8.00 -16.90
N PHE A 28 -0.01 -9.28 -16.79
CA PHE A 28 1.24 -9.72 -16.18
C PHE A 28 2.39 -9.85 -17.17
N ASN A 29 2.20 -9.58 -18.47
CA ASN A 29 3.24 -9.63 -19.50
C ASN A 29 4.09 -10.92 -19.49
N GLY A 30 3.47 -12.07 -19.18
CA GLY A 30 4.14 -13.37 -19.10
C GLY A 30 4.83 -13.68 -17.77
N TYR A 31 4.85 -12.75 -16.81
CA TYR A 31 5.35 -12.99 -15.46
C TYR A 31 4.34 -13.76 -14.61
N SER A 32 4.86 -14.63 -13.74
CA SER A 32 4.04 -15.38 -12.78
C SER A 32 4.04 -14.72 -11.41
N VAL A 33 2.88 -14.69 -10.76
CA VAL A 33 2.77 -14.28 -9.36
C VAL A 33 3.20 -15.46 -8.48
N VAL A 34 4.13 -15.19 -7.55
CA VAL A 34 4.66 -16.18 -6.59
C VAL A 34 3.54 -16.73 -5.71
N SER A 35 3.72 -17.92 -5.14
CA SER A 35 2.74 -18.51 -4.20
C SER A 35 2.97 -18.09 -2.75
N GLN A 36 4.13 -17.50 -2.45
CA GLN A 36 4.51 -17.04 -1.13
C GLN A 36 5.47 -15.87 -1.28
N LEU A 37 5.29 -14.83 -0.46
CA LEU A 37 6.25 -13.73 -0.37
C LEU A 37 7.56 -14.22 0.25
N ALA A 38 8.69 -13.67 -0.18
CA ALA A 38 9.98 -14.06 0.39
C ALA A 38 10.13 -13.56 1.84
N LEU A 39 10.88 -14.32 2.65
CA LEU A 39 11.49 -13.78 3.86
C LEU A 39 12.48 -12.68 3.47
N THR A 40 12.26 -11.46 3.95
CA THR A 40 13.16 -10.34 3.68
C THR A 40 13.06 -9.26 4.75
N THR A 41 14.23 -8.74 5.13
CA THR A 41 14.36 -7.61 6.05
C THR A 41 14.36 -6.25 5.34
N ALA A 42 14.08 -6.22 4.03
CA ALA A 42 13.87 -4.97 3.30
C ALA A 42 12.72 -4.19 3.93
N ASN A 43 12.84 -2.86 4.00
CA ASN A 43 11.79 -2.05 4.60
C ASN A 43 10.58 -1.95 3.67
N VAL A 44 9.41 -1.74 4.27
CA VAL A 44 8.23 -1.32 3.53
C VAL A 44 8.31 0.19 3.32
N ASN A 45 8.30 0.63 2.07
CA ASN A 45 8.38 2.03 1.69
C ASN A 45 7.13 2.47 0.94
N ILE A 46 6.72 3.72 1.17
CA ILE A 46 5.78 4.45 0.32
C ILE A 46 6.54 5.50 -0.46
N GLY A 47 6.38 5.51 -1.77
CA GLY A 47 6.92 6.57 -2.61
C GLY A 47 8.38 6.41 -3.02
N SER A 48 9.00 5.24 -2.86
CA SER A 48 10.30 4.92 -3.46
C SER A 48 10.44 3.44 -3.80
N TYR A 49 11.29 3.12 -4.77
CA TYR A 49 11.50 1.75 -5.25
C TYR A 49 12.48 0.94 -4.37
N ASP A 50 13.63 1.52 -4.02
CA ASP A 50 14.76 0.86 -3.34
C ASP A 50 15.17 1.63 -2.07
N ASP A 51 14.41 1.47 -0.98
CA ASP A 51 14.70 2.09 0.33
C ASP A 51 15.11 3.58 0.21
N GLY A 52 14.26 4.39 -0.41
CA GLY A 52 14.53 5.82 -0.63
C GLY A 52 15.27 6.14 -1.93
N LYS A 53 15.36 5.20 -2.88
CA LYS A 53 15.98 5.43 -4.19
C LYS A 53 15.04 5.05 -5.33
N GLY A 54 14.98 5.92 -6.35
CA GLY A 54 14.32 5.65 -7.63
C GLY A 54 12.79 5.64 -7.58
N ALA A 55 12.20 5.89 -8.75
CA ALA A 55 10.74 5.89 -9.00
C ALA A 55 9.94 6.61 -7.90
N PHE A 56 10.33 7.83 -7.56
CA PHE A 56 9.65 8.58 -6.51
C PHE A 56 8.21 8.93 -6.88
N LEU A 57 7.30 8.70 -5.95
CA LEU A 57 5.88 9.04 -6.10
C LEU A 57 5.69 10.56 -6.17
N ASN A 58 4.77 10.99 -7.02
CA ASN A 58 4.28 12.35 -7.09
C ASN A 58 2.76 12.31 -6.86
N GLY A 59 2.29 12.98 -5.82
CA GLY A 59 0.88 12.95 -5.45
C GLY A 59 0.65 13.00 -3.94
N SER A 60 -0.51 12.54 -3.49
CA SER A 60 -0.82 12.45 -2.06
C SER A 60 -1.40 11.10 -1.67
N VAL A 61 -1.05 10.64 -0.46
CA VAL A 61 -1.45 9.34 0.08
C VAL A 61 -2.09 9.52 1.45
N ASP A 62 -3.13 8.74 1.70
CA ASP A 62 -3.97 8.79 2.90
C ASP A 62 -4.54 7.38 3.23
N GLU A 63 -4.86 7.13 4.50
CA GLU A 63 -5.49 5.91 5.03
C GLU A 63 -4.90 4.58 4.53
N ILE A 64 -3.62 4.35 4.78
CA ILE A 64 -2.95 3.10 4.40
C ILE A 64 -3.30 2.00 5.41
N GLY A 65 -3.86 0.89 4.93
CA GLY A 65 -4.18 -0.29 5.74
C GLY A 65 -3.51 -1.55 5.21
N PHE A 66 -3.10 -2.43 6.12
CA PHE A 66 -2.52 -3.73 5.81
C PHE A 66 -3.27 -4.85 6.52
N TRP A 67 -3.61 -5.92 5.81
CA TRP A 67 -4.24 -7.14 6.35
C TRP A 67 -3.43 -8.36 5.96
N THR A 68 -3.30 -9.32 6.86
CA THR A 68 -2.65 -10.63 6.62
C THR A 68 -3.58 -11.67 5.99
N TYR A 69 -4.72 -11.23 5.47
CA TYR A 69 -5.71 -12.06 4.79
C TYR A 69 -6.28 -11.33 3.57
N THR A 70 -7.03 -12.05 2.75
CA THR A 70 -7.66 -11.51 1.54
C THR A 70 -9.01 -10.89 1.88
N LEU A 71 -9.22 -9.63 1.51
CA LEU A 71 -10.55 -9.02 1.60
C LEU A 71 -11.44 -9.55 0.47
N SER A 72 -12.67 -9.94 0.82
CA SER A 72 -13.74 -10.29 -0.10
C SER A 72 -14.28 -9.05 -0.81
N THR A 73 -14.96 -9.24 -1.95
CA THR A 73 -15.56 -8.12 -2.70
C THR A 73 -16.55 -7.29 -1.88
N THR A 74 -17.26 -7.91 -0.93
CA THR A 74 -18.15 -7.21 0.01
C THR A 74 -17.36 -6.31 0.94
N GLN A 75 -16.32 -6.84 1.60
CA GLN A 75 -15.44 -6.04 2.47
C GLN A 75 -14.74 -4.91 1.69
N ILE A 76 -14.35 -5.14 0.44
CA ILE A 76 -13.74 -4.11 -0.41
C ILE A 76 -14.75 -2.98 -0.70
N THR A 77 -15.99 -3.34 -1.02
CA THR A 77 -17.07 -2.37 -1.28
C THR A 77 -17.38 -1.56 -0.03
N GLU A 78 -17.46 -2.23 1.11
CA GLU A 78 -17.71 -1.62 2.41
C GLU A 78 -16.56 -0.70 2.84
N LEU A 79 -15.30 -1.11 2.66
CA LEU A 79 -14.13 -0.27 2.94
C LEU A 79 -14.08 0.96 2.02
N TYR A 80 -14.51 0.83 0.76
CA TYR A 80 -14.63 1.96 -0.16
C TYR A 80 -15.77 2.92 0.25
N ASN A 81 -16.86 2.38 0.78
CA ASN A 81 -17.99 3.12 1.36
C ASN A 81 -18.52 4.25 0.45
N ASN A 82 -18.81 3.94 -0.82
CA ASN A 82 -19.25 4.93 -1.83
C ASN A 82 -18.32 6.14 -1.96
N GLY A 83 -17.03 5.94 -1.75
CA GLY A 83 -16.05 7.01 -1.78
C GLY A 83 -15.93 7.80 -0.49
N ASN A 84 -16.56 7.42 0.62
CA ASN A 84 -16.32 8.05 1.92
C ASN A 84 -15.16 7.37 2.67
N GLY A 85 -14.87 6.10 2.36
CA GLY A 85 -13.90 5.30 3.08
C GLY A 85 -14.35 4.89 4.49
N LEU A 86 -13.57 4.00 5.10
CA LEU A 86 -13.57 3.73 6.54
C LEU A 86 -12.19 4.04 7.11
N THR A 87 -12.16 4.78 8.21
CA THR A 87 -10.92 5.12 8.94
C THR A 87 -10.76 4.27 10.18
N CYS A 88 -9.54 3.90 10.54
CA CYS A 88 -9.25 3.28 11.84
C CYS A 88 -9.43 4.30 12.97
N ILE A 89 -10.19 3.96 14.00
CA ILE A 89 -10.18 4.65 15.29
C ILE A 89 -9.38 3.74 16.22
N SER A 90 -8.17 4.19 16.60
CA SER A 90 -7.23 3.39 17.40
C SER A 90 -7.94 2.71 18.57
N PRO A 91 -7.88 1.37 18.70
CA PRO A 91 -6.96 0.43 18.03
C PRO A 91 -7.52 -0.26 16.77
N CYS A 92 -8.29 0.44 15.94
CA CYS A 92 -9.00 -0.08 14.74
C CYS A 92 -10.18 -1.01 15.04
N SER A 93 -10.71 -0.96 16.27
CA SER A 93 -11.87 -1.76 16.69
C SER A 93 -13.20 -1.36 16.03
N ASN A 94 -13.23 -0.22 15.33
CA ASN A 94 -14.43 0.30 14.67
C ASN A 94 -14.67 -0.29 13.27
N PHE A 95 -13.79 -1.16 12.77
CA PHE A 95 -14.06 -1.87 11.52
C PHE A 95 -15.22 -2.86 11.71
N PRO A 96 -16.08 -3.01 10.69
CA PRO A 96 -17.18 -3.97 10.71
C PRO A 96 -16.69 -5.40 11.02
N THR A 97 -17.55 -6.23 11.61
CA THR A 97 -17.16 -7.57 12.08
C THR A 97 -16.68 -8.47 10.95
N GLU A 98 -17.12 -8.24 9.70
CA GLU A 98 -16.58 -8.98 8.57
C GLU A 98 -15.06 -8.80 8.39
N PHE A 99 -14.46 -7.73 8.89
CA PHE A 99 -13.01 -7.48 8.81
C PHE A 99 -12.20 -8.18 9.90
N ASN A 100 -12.73 -9.17 10.64
CA ASN A 100 -11.96 -9.94 11.62
C ASN A 100 -11.11 -9.06 12.58
N SER A 101 -11.67 -7.95 13.07
CA SER A 101 -10.99 -6.93 13.91
C SER A 101 -10.16 -5.86 13.18
N GLY A 102 -10.27 -5.75 11.86
CA GLY A 102 -9.66 -4.67 11.07
C GLY A 102 -8.26 -5.00 10.54
N PRO A 103 -7.51 -3.96 10.10
CA PRO A 103 -6.13 -4.10 9.61
C PRO A 103 -5.15 -4.41 10.75
N VAL A 104 -4.07 -5.12 10.43
CA VAL A 104 -2.96 -5.41 11.36
C VAL A 104 -2.08 -4.18 11.54
N LEU A 105 -1.97 -3.33 10.51
CA LEU A 105 -1.28 -2.05 10.55
C LEU A 105 -2.10 -1.00 9.81
N TYR A 106 -2.17 0.19 10.37
CA TYR A 106 -2.93 1.29 9.79
C TYR A 106 -2.24 2.64 10.00
N PHE A 107 -2.12 3.41 8.93
CA PHE A 107 -1.46 4.70 8.92
C PHE A 107 -2.36 5.73 8.25
N LYS A 108 -2.95 6.61 9.05
CA LYS A 108 -3.79 7.70 8.55
C LYS A 108 -3.01 8.70 7.71
N LEU A 109 -1.79 8.99 8.16
CA LEU A 109 -0.94 10.06 7.61
C LEU A 109 -1.48 11.49 7.83
N ASP A 110 -2.45 11.64 8.73
CA ASP A 110 -3.06 12.92 9.13
C ASP A 110 -2.12 13.88 9.89
N ASP A 111 -1.24 13.31 10.72
CA ASP A 111 -0.53 14.04 11.75
C ASP A 111 0.84 14.54 11.30
N PRO A 112 1.24 15.78 11.64
CA PRO A 112 2.57 16.32 11.34
C PRO A 112 3.70 15.54 12.02
N GLY A 113 3.43 14.91 13.17
CA GLY A 113 4.39 14.24 14.04
C GLY A 113 4.54 12.72 13.86
N PHE A 114 4.14 12.15 12.73
CA PHE A 114 4.38 10.72 12.46
C PHE A 114 5.89 10.48 12.28
N ILE A 115 6.55 10.00 13.35
CA ILE A 115 8.01 9.75 13.44
C ILE A 115 8.31 8.31 12.99
N MET A 116 8.17 8.02 11.70
CA MET A 116 8.78 6.85 11.04
C MET A 116 9.20 7.29 9.64
N ILE A 117 10.06 8.31 9.61
CA ILE A 117 10.51 8.92 8.38
C ILE A 117 12.00 9.11 8.53
N ASN A 118 12.80 8.45 7.67
CA ASN A 118 14.13 8.94 7.39
C ASN A 118 13.95 10.15 6.47
N SER A 119 13.57 11.25 7.13
CA SER A 119 12.91 12.40 6.56
C SER A 119 13.92 13.33 5.92
N SER A 120 14.15 13.19 4.63
CA SER A 120 14.62 14.32 3.83
C SER A 120 13.51 15.40 3.62
N LEU A 121 12.50 15.43 4.49
CA LEU A 121 11.16 15.95 4.25
C LEU A 121 11.08 17.46 4.09
N ASN A 122 10.56 17.84 2.92
CA ASN A 122 9.59 18.91 2.80
C ASN A 122 8.17 18.35 2.60
N ASN A 123 7.81 17.20 3.22
CA ASN A 123 6.48 16.59 3.06
C ASN A 123 5.40 17.42 3.75
N THR A 124 4.76 18.26 2.94
CA THR A 124 3.62 19.07 3.31
C THR A 124 2.40 18.20 3.59
N ILE A 125 1.63 18.58 4.60
CA ILE A 125 0.28 18.08 4.78
C ILE A 125 -0.60 18.75 3.73
N THR A 126 -1.48 17.98 3.10
CA THR A 126 -2.50 18.48 2.18
C THR A 126 -3.86 17.92 2.58
N GLN A 127 -4.94 18.40 1.96
CA GLN A 127 -6.27 17.85 2.21
C GLN A 127 -6.33 16.39 1.75
N GLY A 128 -6.67 15.50 2.67
CA GLY A 128 -6.80 14.08 2.41
C GLY A 128 -8.20 13.69 1.97
N LYS A 129 -8.37 12.38 1.77
CA LYS A 129 -9.68 11.80 1.54
C LYS A 129 -10.50 11.77 2.82
N ILE A 130 -9.86 11.41 3.93
CA ILE A 130 -10.38 11.51 5.28
C ILE A 130 -9.38 12.38 6.04
N GLY A 131 -9.80 13.57 6.50
CA GLY A 131 -8.87 14.48 7.17
C GLY A 131 -7.77 15.01 6.23
N ASN A 132 -6.53 14.67 6.55
CA ASN A 132 -5.29 15.17 5.99
C ASN A 132 -4.50 14.04 5.31
N ALA A 133 -3.84 14.36 4.21
CA ALA A 133 -2.96 13.44 3.50
C ALA A 133 -1.50 13.90 3.55
N ARG A 134 -0.60 12.98 3.27
CA ARG A 134 0.80 13.30 2.98
C ARG A 134 1.02 13.54 1.52
N SER A 135 1.53 14.73 1.20
CA SER A 135 1.98 15.08 -0.14
C SER A 135 3.41 14.61 -0.36
N PHE A 136 3.63 13.97 -1.51
CA PHE A 136 4.91 13.63 -2.11
C PHE A 136 5.08 14.59 -3.28
N ASN A 137 5.98 15.57 -3.14
CA ASN A 137 5.95 16.78 -3.94
C ASN A 137 7.11 16.92 -4.92
N SER A 138 7.99 15.92 -5.04
CA SER A 138 9.20 16.11 -5.83
C SER A 138 9.70 14.87 -6.56
N SER A 139 10.36 15.14 -7.68
CA SER A 139 11.23 14.21 -8.41
C SER A 139 12.48 13.77 -7.61
N LYS A 140 12.56 14.09 -6.31
CA LYS A 140 13.76 13.89 -5.48
C LYS A 140 13.41 13.57 -4.02
N HIS A 141 13.44 12.28 -3.69
CA HIS A 141 13.67 11.70 -2.35
C HIS A 141 12.53 11.73 -1.32
N ASP A 142 11.31 12.12 -1.68
CA ASP A 142 10.18 11.98 -0.75
C ASP A 142 9.76 10.51 -0.66
N TYR A 143 9.90 9.90 0.52
CA TYR A 143 9.36 8.57 0.82
C TYR A 143 9.00 8.47 2.31
N ILE A 144 8.12 7.53 2.62
CA ILE A 144 7.83 7.09 3.98
C ILE A 144 8.36 5.67 4.11
N THR A 145 8.94 5.32 5.25
CA THR A 145 9.39 3.96 5.51
C THR A 145 8.78 3.45 6.80
N PHE A 146 8.18 2.26 6.76
CA PHE A 146 7.60 1.61 7.94
C PHE A 146 8.57 0.60 8.57
N GLY A 147 9.82 0.57 8.10
CA GLY A 147 10.79 -0.45 8.49
C GLY A 147 10.41 -1.83 7.96
N ASP A 148 11.04 -2.86 8.52
CA ASP A 148 10.68 -4.25 8.25
C ASP A 148 9.38 -4.63 8.98
N ILE A 149 8.36 -5.02 8.21
CA ILE A 149 7.11 -5.58 8.72
C ILE A 149 7.19 -7.11 8.65
N SER A 150 7.34 -7.74 9.81
CA SER A 150 7.56 -9.20 9.92
C SER A 150 6.33 -10.02 9.57
N GLU A 151 5.13 -9.45 9.67
CA GLU A 151 3.86 -10.06 9.29
C GLU A 151 3.77 -10.34 7.78
N PHE A 152 4.66 -9.74 6.97
CA PHE A 152 4.73 -10.00 5.53
C PHE A 152 5.73 -11.11 5.18
N HIS A 153 6.55 -11.55 6.14
CA HIS A 153 7.53 -12.60 5.92
C HIS A 153 6.83 -13.93 5.64
N ASN A 154 7.20 -14.59 4.54
CA ASN A 154 6.63 -15.88 4.16
C ASN A 154 5.10 -15.88 4.03
N SER A 155 4.48 -14.70 3.88
CA SER A 155 3.03 -14.64 3.82
C SER A 155 2.52 -15.19 2.49
N THR A 156 1.44 -15.96 2.56
CA THR A 156 0.68 -16.44 1.40
C THR A 156 -0.53 -15.54 1.11
N LYS A 157 -0.88 -14.60 2.01
CA LYS A 157 -2.02 -13.70 1.84
C LYS A 157 -1.72 -12.29 2.36
N LEU A 158 -2.12 -11.28 1.60
CA LEU A 158 -1.92 -9.89 1.95
C LEU A 158 -2.98 -9.03 1.27
N THR A 159 -3.60 -8.12 2.00
CA THR A 159 -4.37 -7.02 1.40
C THR A 159 -3.74 -5.69 1.81
N ILE A 160 -3.61 -4.78 0.84
CA ILE A 160 -3.13 -3.42 1.08
C ILE A 160 -4.14 -2.42 0.51
N SER A 161 -4.63 -1.51 1.34
CA SER A 161 -5.48 -0.40 0.92
C SER A 161 -4.79 0.93 1.13
N ALA A 162 -5.15 1.92 0.31
CA ALA A 162 -4.79 3.31 0.51
C ALA A 162 -5.70 4.19 -0.36
N TRP A 163 -5.90 5.43 0.05
CA TRP A 163 -6.33 6.51 -0.81
C TRP A 163 -5.11 7.16 -1.46
N VAL A 164 -5.16 7.30 -2.78
CA VAL A 164 -4.06 7.86 -3.56
C VAL A 164 -4.64 8.86 -4.56
N LYS A 165 -4.06 10.06 -4.59
CA LYS A 165 -4.34 11.07 -5.61
C LYS A 165 -3.06 11.34 -6.38
N LEU A 166 -3.06 10.95 -7.66
CA LEU A 166 -1.93 11.16 -8.56
C LEU A 166 -2.23 12.33 -9.49
N PRO A 167 -1.26 13.20 -9.79
CA PRO A 167 -1.34 14.14 -10.90
C PRO A 167 -1.16 13.40 -12.24
N ASN A 168 -1.34 14.11 -13.35
CA ASN A 168 -0.92 13.60 -14.66
C ASN A 168 0.60 13.61 -14.73
N ASP A 169 1.22 12.45 -14.50
CA ASP A 169 2.67 12.25 -14.52
C ASP A 169 2.94 10.90 -15.18
N THR A 170 3.73 10.90 -16.25
CA THR A 170 3.98 9.71 -17.09
C THR A 170 5.23 8.93 -16.67
N ARG A 171 5.88 9.31 -15.57
CA ARG A 171 7.05 8.62 -15.06
C ARG A 171 6.60 7.38 -14.29
N THR A 172 7.44 6.35 -14.31
CA THR A 172 7.29 5.23 -13.38
C THR A 172 7.41 5.73 -11.94
N GLN A 173 6.39 5.45 -11.14
CA GLN A 173 6.28 5.86 -9.75
C GLN A 173 5.99 4.64 -8.89
N ALA A 174 6.87 4.36 -7.94
CA ALA A 174 6.67 3.32 -6.95
C ALA A 174 5.70 3.82 -5.88
N PHE A 175 4.66 3.03 -5.62
CA PHE A 175 3.69 3.36 -4.59
C PHE A 175 4.03 2.68 -3.27
N ILE A 176 3.87 1.36 -3.15
CA ILE A 176 4.31 0.59 -1.97
C ILE A 176 5.32 -0.47 -2.39
N THR A 177 6.45 -0.52 -1.72
CA THR A 177 7.53 -1.48 -2.00
C THR A 177 8.05 -2.13 -0.72
N LYS A 178 8.45 -3.39 -0.80
CA LYS A 178 9.24 -4.11 0.20
C LYS A 178 10.42 -4.74 -0.53
N TRP A 179 11.37 -3.90 -0.92
CA TRP A 179 12.51 -4.29 -1.75
C TRP A 179 13.71 -3.38 -1.50
N LYS A 180 14.90 -3.99 -1.59
CA LYS A 180 16.17 -3.29 -1.58
C LYS A 180 17.17 -4.04 -2.46
N VAL A 181 17.98 -3.31 -3.24
CA VAL A 181 19.11 -3.90 -3.97
C VAL A 181 20.03 -4.65 -3.00
N GLY A 182 20.36 -5.89 -3.35
CA GLY A 182 21.23 -6.77 -2.54
C GLY A 182 20.52 -7.53 -1.41
N ILE A 183 19.20 -7.40 -1.28
CA ILE A 183 18.37 -8.17 -0.35
C ILE A 183 17.28 -8.93 -1.14
N ALA A 184 16.79 -10.06 -0.61
CA ALA A 184 15.66 -10.77 -1.19
C ALA A 184 14.43 -9.85 -1.37
N ALA A 185 13.73 -9.98 -2.49
CA ALA A 185 12.57 -9.14 -2.79
C ALA A 185 11.29 -9.64 -2.13
N GLY A 186 10.56 -8.74 -1.47
CA GLY A 186 9.21 -9.00 -0.97
C GLY A 186 8.18 -8.76 -2.05
N PHE A 187 7.84 -7.49 -2.28
CA PHE A 187 6.89 -7.05 -3.30
C PHE A 187 7.16 -5.61 -3.73
N TRP A 188 6.64 -5.18 -4.86
CA TRP A 188 6.56 -3.77 -5.22
C TRP A 188 5.31 -3.51 -6.05
N THR A 189 4.86 -2.27 -6.05
CA THR A 189 3.77 -1.76 -6.89
C THR A 189 4.22 -0.45 -7.50
N ASP A 190 4.05 -0.33 -8.81
CA ASP A 190 4.36 0.86 -9.58
C ASP A 190 3.25 1.23 -10.56
N PHE A 191 3.24 2.50 -10.95
CA PHE A 191 2.31 3.06 -11.92
C PHE A 191 3.09 3.85 -12.98
N ILE A 192 2.50 3.96 -14.17
CA ILE A 192 2.95 4.84 -15.28
C ILE A 192 1.89 5.90 -15.51
#